data_AF-I7M1G0-F1
#
_entry.id   AF-I7M1G0-F1
#
_cell.length_a   1.000
_cell.length_b   1.000
_cell.length_c   1.000
_cell.angle_alpha   90.00
_cell.angle_beta   90.00
_cell.angle_gamma   90.00
#
_symmetry.space_group_name_H-M   'P 1'
#
loop_
_entity.id
_entity.type
_entity.pdbx_description
1 polymer ?
#
loop_
_entity_poly.entity_id
_entity_poly.type
_entity_poly.pdbx_seq_one_letter_code
_entity_poly.pdbx_strand_id
1 'polypeptide(L)'
;MSRQFDNSIQDQSQNYDNMNSLEDIDPSLQDGFQIVYDREVPLELRTIINNQQSQEVGSLESIKVKILIKPSQNQHPGGDLSDQAIKIEFTSETDLFFFYITIINYESFKQIKEDNKLKMEYGQFLQQLIKLFNQCYKEPHNFFGIFEMEEEGRANLKLIENMEYKFLEILSLDFVACEEDLVKQNVIYRYNILKAKMLFVQSRLEDISNLIKLKNPSLLVQIQKNTLSGNFSASTMRNSANQSKYNPNNSRFLK
;
A
#
# COMPACT_ATOMS: atom_id res chain seq x y z
N MET A 1 -3.56 -28.95 41.57
CA MET A 1 -4.04 -28.91 40.18
C MET A 1 -3.64 -27.56 39.58
N SER A 2 -2.38 -27.41 39.16
CA SER A 2 -1.80 -26.09 38.83
C SER A 2 -0.84 -26.18 37.63
N ARG A 3 -1.28 -26.79 36.52
CA ARG A 3 -0.46 -26.97 35.31
C ARG A 3 -1.25 -26.82 34.01
N GLN A 4 -2.20 -25.89 33.94
CA GLN A 4 -3.00 -25.65 32.73
C GLN A 4 -2.97 -24.20 32.22
N PHE A 5 -2.27 -23.28 32.91
CA PHE A 5 -2.18 -21.88 32.49
C PHE A 5 -0.85 -21.51 31.81
N ASP A 6 0.15 -22.40 31.76
CA ASP A 6 1.46 -22.09 31.16
C ASP A 6 1.59 -22.44 29.67
N ASN A 7 0.72 -23.29 29.11
CA ASN A 7 0.86 -23.74 27.72
C ASN A 7 0.40 -22.69 26.69
N SER A 8 -0.53 -21.80 27.03
CA SER A 8 -0.99 -20.76 26.09
C SER A 8 0.01 -19.61 25.94
N ILE A 9 0.85 -19.37 26.94
CA ILE A 9 1.89 -18.33 26.88
C ILE A 9 3.08 -18.82 26.02
N GLN A 10 3.41 -20.11 26.09
CA GLN A 10 4.46 -20.71 25.25
C GLN A 10 4.10 -20.74 23.76
N ASP A 11 2.84 -21.01 23.39
CA ASP A 11 2.38 -20.97 21.99
C ASP A 11 2.30 -19.52 21.44
N GLN A 12 2.03 -18.53 22.29
CA GLN A 12 2.06 -17.13 21.89
C GLN A 12 3.49 -16.66 21.60
N SER A 13 4.48 -17.05 22.40
CA SER A 13 5.89 -16.72 22.17
C SER A 13 6.44 -17.31 20.87
N GLN A 14 6.09 -18.55 20.53
CA GLN A 14 6.54 -19.18 19.27
C GLN A 14 6.00 -18.48 18.02
N ASN A 15 4.82 -17.86 18.08
CA ASN A 15 4.26 -17.10 16.95
C ASN A 15 4.94 -15.74 16.75
N TYR A 16 5.41 -15.08 17.81
CA TYR A 16 6.24 -13.88 17.70
C TYR A 16 7.63 -14.20 17.15
N ASP A 17 8.23 -15.31 17.57
CA ASP A 17 9.53 -15.77 17.06
C ASP A 17 9.44 -16.14 15.56
N ASN A 18 8.30 -16.68 15.10
CA ASN A 18 8.04 -16.89 13.68
C ASN A 18 7.90 -15.58 12.89
N MET A 19 7.34 -14.51 13.46
CA MET A 19 7.15 -13.26 12.71
C MET A 19 8.48 -12.52 12.49
N ASN A 20 9.33 -12.44 13.51
CA ASN A 20 10.65 -11.82 13.38
C ASN A 20 11.57 -12.62 12.45
N SER A 21 11.54 -13.95 12.53
CA SER A 21 12.32 -14.80 11.61
C SER A 21 11.85 -14.73 10.16
N LEU A 22 10.60 -14.34 9.90
CA LEU A 22 10.12 -14.09 8.54
C LEU A 22 10.61 -12.74 8.00
N GLU A 23 10.75 -11.70 8.84
CA GLU A 23 11.29 -10.40 8.43
C GLU A 23 12.77 -10.51 8.00
N ASP A 24 13.53 -11.42 8.61
CA ASP A 24 14.92 -11.72 8.23
C ASP A 24 15.05 -12.38 6.84
N ILE A 25 13.95 -12.86 6.24
CA ILE A 25 13.91 -13.52 4.93
C ILE A 25 13.36 -12.58 3.85
N ASP A 26 13.20 -11.28 4.13
CA ASP A 26 12.73 -10.32 3.12
C ASP A 26 13.73 -10.24 1.94
N PRO A 27 13.33 -10.65 0.71
CA PRO A 27 14.20 -10.54 -0.46
C PRO A 27 14.59 -9.09 -0.76
N SER A 28 13.81 -8.10 -0.32
CA SER A 28 14.14 -6.69 -0.45
C SER A 28 15.38 -6.28 0.37
N LEU A 29 15.72 -6.99 1.46
CA LEU A 29 16.83 -6.65 2.38
C LEU A 29 18.18 -7.27 1.97
N GLN A 30 18.22 -7.98 0.85
CA GLN A 30 19.48 -8.50 0.29
C GLN A 30 20.50 -7.38 0.06
N ASP A 31 21.79 -7.72 -0.03
CA ASP A 31 22.90 -6.77 -0.27
C ASP A 31 23.09 -5.65 0.77
N GLY A 32 22.48 -5.77 1.95
CA GLY A 32 22.63 -4.82 3.05
C GLY A 32 21.72 -3.59 2.94
N PHE A 33 20.65 -3.67 2.13
CA PHE A 33 19.64 -2.62 2.09
C PHE A 33 18.82 -2.57 3.38
N GLN A 34 18.43 -1.37 3.78
CA GLN A 34 17.61 -1.11 4.97
C GLN A 34 16.39 -0.28 4.58
N ILE A 35 15.21 -0.66 5.06
CA ILE A 35 13.96 0.05 4.78
C ILE A 35 13.94 1.37 5.55
N VAL A 36 13.70 2.47 4.84
CA VAL A 36 13.56 3.82 5.40
C VAL A 36 12.18 4.43 5.14
N TYR A 37 11.42 3.83 4.23
CA TYR A 37 10.03 4.19 3.93
C TYR A 37 9.26 2.95 3.49
N ASP A 38 8.07 2.73 4.03
CA ASP A 38 7.12 1.71 3.57
C ASP A 38 5.70 2.25 3.78
N ARG A 39 5.02 2.62 2.69
CA ARG A 39 3.61 3.08 2.70
C ARG A 39 2.92 2.77 1.39
N GLU A 40 1.61 2.67 1.46
CA GLU A 40 0.74 2.74 0.29
C GLU A 40 0.52 4.19 -0.14
N VAL A 41 0.68 4.46 -1.43
CA VAL A 41 0.53 5.78 -2.04
C VAL A 41 -0.40 5.64 -3.25
N PRO A 42 -1.42 6.52 -3.38
CA PRO A 42 -2.27 6.52 -4.56
C PRO A 42 -1.49 7.03 -5.78
N LEU A 43 -1.36 6.19 -6.81
CA LEU A 43 -0.70 6.52 -8.07
C LEU A 43 -1.66 6.27 -9.24
N GLU A 44 -1.64 7.16 -10.23
CA GLU A 44 -2.36 6.96 -11.48
C GLU A 44 -1.53 6.07 -12.40
N LEU A 45 -1.99 4.85 -12.64
CA LEU A 45 -1.34 3.89 -13.54
C LEU A 45 -1.80 4.13 -14.98
N ARG A 46 -0.84 4.25 -15.89
CA ARG A 46 -1.10 4.37 -17.33
C ARG A 46 -0.27 3.35 -18.08
N THR A 47 -0.84 2.75 -19.12
CA THR A 47 -0.11 1.83 -20.00
C THR A 47 0.11 2.50 -21.35
N ILE A 48 1.37 2.58 -21.78
CA ILE A 48 1.78 3.10 -23.08
C ILE A 48 1.90 1.93 -24.05
N ILE A 49 1.08 1.95 -25.10
CA ILE A 49 1.07 0.93 -26.17
C ILE A 49 1.48 1.61 -27.47
N ASN A 50 2.48 1.09 -28.18
CA ASN A 50 2.95 1.60 -29.47
C ASN A 50 3.31 3.11 -29.50
N ASN A 51 3.93 3.64 -28.43
CA ASN A 51 4.25 5.08 -28.27
C ASN A 51 3.04 6.03 -28.40
N GLN A 52 1.82 5.51 -28.38
CA GLN A 52 0.62 6.29 -28.21
C GLN A 52 0.24 6.19 -26.73
N GLN A 53 0.21 7.34 -26.04
CA GLN A 53 -0.50 7.41 -24.78
C GLN A 53 -1.94 7.00 -25.09
N SER A 54 -2.36 5.87 -24.53
CA SER A 54 -3.76 5.46 -24.59
C SER A 54 -4.60 6.65 -24.08
N GLN A 55 -5.63 7.03 -24.83
CA GLN A 55 -6.57 8.10 -24.43
C GLN A 55 -7.40 7.72 -23.19
N GLU A 56 -7.15 6.54 -22.62
CA GLU A 56 -7.77 6.09 -21.39
C GLU A 56 -7.16 6.84 -20.21
N VAL A 57 -8.02 7.54 -19.47
CA VAL A 57 -7.69 8.08 -18.16
C VAL A 57 -7.17 6.91 -17.31
N GLY A 58 -5.97 7.03 -16.74
CA GLY A 58 -5.35 5.95 -15.99
C GLY A 58 -6.17 5.52 -14.77
N SER A 59 -5.92 4.31 -14.25
CA SER A 59 -6.55 3.85 -13.01
C SER A 59 -5.80 4.43 -11.81
N LEU A 60 -6.52 5.04 -10.87
CA LEU A 60 -5.94 5.43 -9.58
C LEU A 60 -5.88 4.20 -8.68
N GLU A 61 -4.68 3.74 -8.35
CA GLU A 61 -4.46 2.54 -7.53
C GLU A 61 -3.58 2.84 -6.32
N SER A 62 -3.83 2.10 -5.23
CA SER A 62 -3.01 2.16 -4.01
C SER A 62 -1.77 1.29 -4.23
N ILE A 63 -0.63 1.90 -4.52
CA ILE A 63 0.63 1.20 -4.77
C ILE A 63 1.48 1.23 -3.51
N LYS A 64 1.99 0.06 -3.12
CA LYS A 64 2.92 -0.05 -2.01
C LYS A 64 4.30 0.40 -2.45
N VAL A 65 4.75 1.52 -1.89
CA VAL A 65 6.05 2.15 -2.11
C VAL A 65 6.97 1.83 -0.95
N LYS A 66 8.04 1.07 -1.23
CA LYS A 66 9.12 0.79 -0.28
C LYS A 66 10.39 1.50 -0.76
N ILE A 67 10.99 2.34 0.08
CA ILE A 67 12.30 2.96 -0.18
C ILE A 67 13.31 2.36 0.78
N LEU A 68 14.41 1.89 0.23
CA LEU A 68 15.52 1.29 0.95
C LEU A 68 16.81 2.04 0.68
N ILE A 69 17.69 2.08 1.66
CA ILE A 69 19.05 2.62 1.53
C ILE A 69 20.08 1.53 1.76
N LYS A 70 21.09 1.47 0.92
CA LYS A 70 22.33 0.76 1.19
C LYS A 70 23.32 1.76 1.78
N PRO A 71 23.65 1.67 3.08
CA PRO A 71 24.60 2.58 3.69
C PRO A 71 26.01 2.34 3.14
N SER A 72 26.84 3.39 3.11
CA SER A 72 28.25 3.25 2.72
C SER A 72 28.95 2.36 3.75
N GLN A 73 29.75 1.40 3.26
CA GLN A 73 30.54 0.53 4.12
C GLN A 73 31.65 1.31 4.85
N ASN A 74 32.05 2.45 4.30
CA ASN A 74 33.08 3.31 4.86
C ASN A 74 32.44 4.42 5.71
N GLN A 75 32.20 4.15 7.00
CA GLN A 75 31.69 5.13 7.99
C GLN A 75 32.74 6.19 8.40
N HIS A 76 33.78 6.41 7.60
CA HIS A 76 34.73 7.48 7.88
C HIS A 76 34.13 8.84 7.54
N PRO A 77 34.31 9.88 8.37
CA PRO A 77 33.95 11.25 8.04
C PRO A 77 34.88 11.71 6.89
N GLY A 78 34.40 11.57 5.65
CA GLY A 78 35.18 11.71 4.42
C GLY A 78 35.08 10.50 3.46
N GLY A 79 34.33 9.46 3.82
CA GLY A 79 34.07 8.30 2.98
C GLY A 79 33.29 8.67 1.72
N ASP A 80 33.61 7.98 0.62
CA ASP A 80 32.97 8.19 -0.66
C ASP A 80 31.48 7.77 -0.60
N LEU A 81 30.62 8.65 -1.10
CA LEU A 81 29.17 8.41 -1.22
C LEU A 81 28.87 7.44 -2.38
N SER A 82 29.88 7.09 -3.18
CA SER A 82 29.77 6.17 -4.31
C SER A 82 29.17 4.80 -3.95
N ASP A 83 29.46 4.29 -2.75
CA ASP A 83 28.94 3.00 -2.28
C ASP A 83 27.48 3.05 -1.76
N GLN A 84 26.90 4.25 -1.63
CA GLN A 84 25.51 4.40 -1.20
C GLN A 84 24.55 4.25 -2.37
N ALA A 85 23.48 3.49 -2.17
CA ALA A 85 22.42 3.34 -3.15
C ALA A 85 21.05 3.52 -2.49
N ILE A 86 20.14 4.19 -3.20
CA ILE A 86 18.72 4.27 -2.86
C ILE A 86 17.99 3.31 -3.78
N LYS A 87 17.29 2.33 -3.22
CA LYS A 87 16.42 1.42 -3.98
C LYS A 87 14.97 1.79 -3.70
N ILE A 88 14.16 1.95 -4.74
CA ILE A 88 12.72 2.15 -4.62
C ILE A 88 12.04 0.95 -5.26
N GLU A 89 11.09 0.37 -4.54
CA GLU A 89 10.32 -0.79 -4.94
C GLU A 89 8.84 -0.44 -4.94
N PHE A 90 8.16 -0.72 -6.06
CA PHE A 90 6.72 -0.59 -6.21
C PHE A 90 6.11 -1.97 -6.32
N THR A 91 5.13 -2.25 -5.47
CA THR A 91 4.36 -3.50 -5.48
C THR A 91 2.86 -3.20 -5.37
N SER A 92 2.03 -4.05 -5.97
CA SER A 92 0.57 -3.96 -5.84
C SER A 92 -0.01 -5.13 -5.05
N GLU A 93 -1.12 -4.90 -4.37
CA GLU A 93 -1.95 -5.96 -3.78
C GLU A 93 -2.99 -6.51 -4.77
N THR A 94 -3.36 -5.73 -5.80
CA THR A 94 -4.33 -6.12 -6.83
C THR A 94 -3.68 -6.99 -7.90
N ASP A 95 -2.41 -6.72 -8.23
CA ASP A 95 -1.60 -7.49 -9.17
C ASP A 95 -0.32 -7.98 -8.49
N LEU A 96 -0.20 -9.30 -8.34
CA LEU A 96 0.96 -9.94 -7.72
C LEU A 96 2.22 -9.86 -8.57
N PHE A 97 2.08 -9.72 -9.89
CA PHE A 97 3.20 -9.61 -10.83
C PHE A 97 3.68 -8.17 -10.99
N PHE A 98 2.91 -7.20 -10.49
CA PHE A 98 3.33 -5.81 -10.43
C PHE A 98 4.45 -5.67 -9.41
N PHE A 99 5.69 -5.70 -9.91
CA PHE A 99 6.89 -5.44 -9.11
C PHE A 99 7.92 -4.69 -9.95
N TYR A 100 8.04 -3.39 -9.68
CA TYR A 100 8.98 -2.51 -10.36
C TYR A 100 10.02 -2.00 -9.38
N ILE A 101 11.25 -1.89 -9.86
CA ILE A 101 12.36 -1.39 -9.06
C ILE A 101 13.13 -0.30 -9.81
N THR A 102 13.71 0.60 -9.04
CA THR A 102 14.78 1.47 -9.50
C THR A 102 15.87 1.53 -8.43
N ILE A 103 17.13 1.53 -8.87
CA ILE A 103 18.29 1.64 -7.99
C ILE A 103 19.06 2.87 -8.42
N ILE A 104 19.15 3.83 -7.50
CA ILE A 104 19.76 5.12 -7.72
C ILE A 104 21.05 5.16 -6.92
N ASN A 105 22.18 5.17 -7.62
CA ASN A 105 23.50 5.41 -7.06
C ASN A 105 23.95 6.85 -7.36
N TYR A 106 25.18 7.20 -6.97
CA TYR A 106 25.71 8.54 -7.19
C TYR A 106 25.82 8.92 -8.69
N GLU A 107 26.12 7.96 -9.57
CA GLU A 107 26.26 8.21 -11.01
C GLU A 107 24.90 8.39 -11.70
N SER A 108 23.95 7.50 -11.46
CA SER A 108 22.58 7.61 -11.99
C SER A 108 21.88 8.85 -11.42
N PHE A 109 22.19 9.26 -10.19
CA PHE A 109 21.68 10.51 -9.63
C PHE A 109 22.14 11.74 -10.41
N LYS A 110 23.35 11.75 -10.99
CA LYS A 110 23.80 12.89 -11.82
C LYS A 110 22.90 13.06 -13.05
N GLN A 111 22.52 11.95 -13.70
CA GLN A 111 21.60 11.96 -14.82
C GLN A 111 20.22 12.46 -14.39
N ILE A 112 19.65 11.87 -13.33
CA ILE A 112 18.37 12.30 -12.74
C ILE A 112 18.41 13.80 -12.39
N LYS A 113 19.53 14.29 -11.85
CA LYS A 113 19.72 15.69 -11.49
C LYS A 113 19.69 16.61 -12.70
N GLU A 114 20.31 16.21 -13.81
CA GLU A 114 20.31 16.97 -15.05
C GLU A 114 18.92 16.96 -15.71
N ASP A 115 18.31 15.80 -15.84
CA ASP A 115 17.01 15.61 -16.49
C ASP A 115 15.89 16.36 -15.75
N ASN A 116 15.90 16.28 -14.42
CA ASN A 116 14.91 16.95 -13.57
C ASN A 116 15.33 18.35 -13.12
N LYS A 117 16.49 18.85 -13.57
CA LYS A 117 17.06 20.16 -13.20
C LYS A 117 17.10 20.39 -11.68
N LEU A 118 17.42 19.33 -10.93
CA LEU A 118 17.43 19.36 -9.47
C LEU A 118 18.63 20.20 -8.99
N LYS A 119 18.39 21.06 -8.01
CA LYS A 119 19.46 21.88 -7.39
C LYS A 119 20.15 21.18 -6.23
N MET A 120 19.53 20.13 -5.70
CA MET A 120 19.99 19.45 -4.48
C MET A 120 21.17 18.50 -4.73
N GLU A 121 21.79 18.07 -3.63
CA GLU A 121 22.85 17.07 -3.62
C GLU A 121 22.30 15.68 -3.30
N TYR A 122 23.06 14.65 -3.64
CA TYR A 122 22.66 13.25 -3.47
C TYR A 122 22.28 12.91 -2.02
N GLY A 123 23.05 13.41 -1.03
CA GLY A 123 22.77 13.17 0.39
C GLY A 123 21.43 13.72 0.87
N GLN A 124 20.85 14.71 0.18
CA GLN A 124 19.53 15.26 0.50
C GLN A 124 18.40 14.57 -0.25
N PHE A 125 18.72 13.84 -1.31
CA PHE A 125 17.76 13.31 -2.27
C PHE A 125 16.75 12.35 -1.63
N LEU A 126 17.23 11.46 -0.77
CA LEU A 126 16.37 10.51 -0.04
C LEU A 126 15.27 11.23 0.77
N GLN A 127 15.64 12.26 1.53
CA GLN A 127 14.68 12.99 2.36
C GLN A 127 13.62 13.69 1.50
N GLN A 128 14.02 14.21 0.34
CA GLN A 128 13.10 14.83 -0.60
C GLN A 128 12.16 13.81 -1.25
N LEU A 129 12.64 12.63 -1.64
CA LEU A 129 11.79 11.54 -2.15
C LEU A 129 10.71 11.17 -1.15
N ILE A 130 11.10 10.91 0.12
CA ILE A 130 10.17 10.58 1.20
C ILE A 130 9.14 11.71 1.38
N LYS A 131 9.57 12.97 1.31
CA LYS A 131 8.66 14.12 1.41
C LYS A 131 7.64 14.14 0.27
N LEU A 132 8.09 13.94 -0.97
CA LEU A 132 7.21 13.95 -2.15
C LEU A 132 6.16 12.82 -2.10
N PHE A 133 6.56 11.58 -1.78
CA PHE A 133 5.61 10.47 -1.62
C PHE A 133 4.61 10.72 -0.48
N ASN A 134 5.06 11.29 0.64
CA ASN A 134 4.16 11.68 1.73
C ASN A 134 3.18 12.79 1.32
N GLN A 135 3.58 13.72 0.45
CA GLN A 135 2.69 14.76 -0.08
C GLN A 135 1.65 14.15 -1.01
N CYS A 136 2.04 13.21 -1.89
CA CYS A 136 1.10 12.48 -2.74
C CYS A 136 0.05 11.71 -1.92
N TYR A 137 0.45 11.15 -0.79
CA TYR A 137 -0.47 10.49 0.14
C TYR A 137 -1.41 11.47 0.87
N LYS A 138 -0.90 12.61 1.34
CA LYS A 138 -1.68 13.56 2.17
C LYS A 138 -2.58 14.49 1.38
N GLU A 139 -2.12 14.93 0.22
CA GLU A 139 -2.76 15.97 -0.59
C GLU A 139 -2.86 15.56 -2.07
N PRO A 140 -3.60 14.49 -2.41
CA PRO A 140 -3.66 13.92 -3.77
C PRO A 140 -4.19 14.90 -4.83
N HIS A 141 -4.89 15.97 -4.43
CA HIS A 141 -5.37 17.02 -5.33
C HIS A 141 -4.27 18.02 -5.75
N ASN A 142 -3.27 18.19 -4.88
CA ASN A 142 -2.16 19.12 -5.08
C ASN A 142 -0.93 18.38 -5.59
N PHE A 143 -0.67 17.18 -5.08
CA PHE A 143 0.47 16.35 -5.46
C PHE A 143 -0.04 14.97 -5.85
N PHE A 144 0.28 14.53 -7.05
CA PHE A 144 -0.08 13.18 -7.50
C PHE A 144 1.05 12.58 -8.33
N GLY A 145 1.16 11.26 -8.26
CA GLY A 145 2.11 10.50 -9.06
C GLY A 145 1.41 9.79 -10.21
N ILE A 146 1.99 9.88 -11.40
CA ILE A 146 1.60 9.10 -12.58
C ILE A 146 2.69 8.06 -12.81
N PHE A 147 2.31 6.80 -12.94
CA PHE A 147 3.23 5.71 -13.27
C PHE A 147 2.88 5.17 -14.66
N GLU A 148 3.70 5.53 -15.65
CA GLU A 148 3.53 5.14 -17.05
C GLU A 148 4.35 3.88 -17.33
N MET A 149 3.68 2.78 -17.68
CA MET A 149 4.32 1.49 -17.98
C MET A 149 4.37 1.25 -19.48
N GLU A 150 5.52 0.81 -19.99
CA GLU A 150 5.75 0.39 -21.37
C GLU A 150 5.67 -1.15 -21.50
N GLU A 151 5.38 -1.64 -22.71
CA GLU A 151 5.30 -3.09 -23.00
C GLU A 151 6.64 -3.84 -22.78
N GLU A 152 7.78 -3.14 -22.86
CA GLU A 152 9.11 -3.74 -22.65
C GLU A 152 9.48 -3.91 -21.16
N GLY A 153 8.54 -3.61 -20.25
CA GLY A 153 8.79 -3.67 -18.81
C GLY A 153 9.57 -2.48 -18.26
N ARG A 154 9.83 -1.45 -19.06
CA ARG A 154 10.25 -0.13 -18.56
C ARG A 154 9.03 0.62 -18.06
N ALA A 155 9.21 1.45 -17.05
CA ALA A 155 8.19 2.35 -16.58
C ALA A 155 8.80 3.68 -16.14
N ASN A 156 8.03 4.75 -16.23
CA ASN A 156 8.43 6.07 -15.78
C ASN A 156 7.44 6.58 -14.73
N LEU A 157 7.96 6.93 -13.56
CA LEU A 157 7.20 7.63 -12.53
C LEU A 157 7.36 9.12 -12.72
N LYS A 158 6.26 9.86 -12.81
CA LYS A 158 6.20 11.32 -12.80
C LYS A 158 5.46 11.80 -11.57
N LEU A 159 6.12 12.57 -10.72
CA LEU A 159 5.50 13.26 -9.60
C LEU A 159 5.16 14.69 -10.03
N ILE A 160 3.89 15.02 -9.94
CA ILE A 160 3.33 16.26 -10.46
C ILE A 160 2.72 17.06 -9.31
N GLU A 161 3.00 18.35 -9.30
CA GLU A 161 2.33 19.34 -8.47
C GLU A 161 1.34 20.14 -9.31
N ASN A 162 0.12 20.23 -8.81
CA ASN A 162 -0.95 21.04 -9.35
C ASN A 162 -0.84 22.45 -8.77
N MET A 163 -0.40 23.40 -9.59
CA MET A 163 -0.33 24.82 -9.24
C MET A 163 -1.64 25.57 -9.56
N GLU A 164 -2.79 24.88 -9.59
CA GLU A 164 -4.15 25.37 -9.96
C GLU A 164 -4.33 25.76 -11.44
N TYR A 165 -3.40 26.50 -12.02
CA TYR A 165 -3.44 26.96 -13.42
C TYR A 165 -2.51 26.17 -14.34
N LYS A 166 -1.65 25.32 -13.78
CA LYS A 166 -0.69 24.49 -14.52
C LYS A 166 -0.24 23.31 -13.68
N PHE A 167 0.00 22.19 -14.34
CA PHE A 167 0.70 21.04 -13.77
C PHE A 167 2.21 21.19 -13.95
N LEU A 168 2.96 21.03 -12.86
CA LEU A 168 4.41 21.06 -12.86
C LEU A 168 4.94 19.66 -12.52
N GLU A 169 5.71 19.07 -13.44
CA GLU A 169 6.47 17.87 -13.15
C GLU A 169 7.66 18.25 -12.25
N ILE A 170 7.67 17.70 -11.03
CA ILE A 170 8.73 17.95 -10.04
C ILE A 170 9.87 16.93 -10.21
N LEU A 171 9.51 15.68 -10.48
CA LEU A 171 10.45 14.58 -10.55
C LEU A 171 9.94 13.49 -11.48
N SER A 172 10.80 13.03 -12.37
CA SER A 172 10.66 11.87 -13.22
C SER A 172 11.75 10.86 -12.86
N LEU A 173 11.35 9.58 -12.70
CA LEU A 173 12.23 8.47 -12.39
C LEU A 173 11.90 7.27 -13.26
N ASP A 174 12.94 6.64 -13.81
CA ASP A 174 12.80 5.40 -14.56
C ASP A 174 12.84 4.18 -13.63
N PHE A 175 11.96 3.24 -13.94
CA PHE A 175 11.77 1.97 -13.26
C PHE A 175 11.84 0.83 -14.29
N VAL A 176 12.21 -0.34 -13.80
CA VAL A 176 12.24 -1.57 -14.58
C VAL A 176 11.46 -2.65 -13.85
N ALA A 177 10.67 -3.42 -14.59
CA ALA A 177 9.97 -4.58 -14.10
C ALA A 177 10.97 -5.64 -13.64
N CYS A 178 10.71 -6.26 -12.49
CA CYS A 178 11.55 -7.32 -11.98
C CYS A 178 11.44 -8.60 -12.81
N GLU A 179 12.52 -9.39 -12.82
CA GLU A 179 12.52 -10.73 -13.39
C GLU A 179 11.58 -11.67 -12.62
N GLU A 180 11.06 -12.68 -13.32
CA GLU A 180 10.03 -13.60 -12.81
C GLU A 180 10.46 -14.31 -11.51
N ASP A 181 11.75 -14.66 -11.39
CA ASP A 181 12.27 -15.34 -10.20
C ASP A 181 12.23 -14.45 -8.96
N LEU A 182 12.56 -13.16 -9.10
CA LEU A 182 12.50 -12.20 -8.02
C LEU A 182 11.05 -11.88 -7.64
N VAL A 183 10.16 -11.79 -8.64
CA VAL A 183 8.71 -11.65 -8.42
C VAL A 183 8.17 -12.82 -7.62
N LYS A 184 8.51 -14.06 -7.99
CA LYS A 184 8.10 -15.28 -7.25
C LYS A 184 8.57 -15.24 -5.81
N GLN A 185 9.85 -14.93 -5.57
CA GLN A 185 10.39 -14.82 -4.21
C GLN A 185 9.65 -13.77 -3.38
N ASN A 186 9.39 -12.60 -3.96
CA ASN A 186 8.64 -11.54 -3.31
C ASN A 186 7.19 -11.95 -3.00
N VAL A 187 6.50 -12.61 -3.94
CA VAL A 187 5.12 -13.09 -3.74
C VAL A 187 5.05 -14.15 -2.65
N ILE A 188 5.97 -15.12 -2.64
CA ILE A 188 6.06 -16.15 -1.59
C ILE A 188 6.30 -15.49 -0.22
N TYR A 189 7.23 -14.54 -0.14
CA TYR A 189 7.51 -13.79 1.08
C TYR A 189 6.25 -13.04 1.57
N ARG A 190 5.60 -12.25 0.70
CA ARG A 190 4.38 -11.49 1.05
C ARG A 190 3.26 -12.42 1.52
N TYR A 191 3.07 -13.55 0.84
CA TYR A 191 2.10 -14.57 1.24
C TYR A 191 2.40 -15.12 2.63
N ASN A 192 3.65 -15.49 2.90
CA ASN A 192 4.06 -16.07 4.18
C ASN A 192 3.88 -15.07 5.33
N ILE A 193 4.25 -13.80 5.14
CA ILE A 193 4.02 -12.75 6.14
C ILE A 193 2.54 -12.52 6.38
N LEU A 194 1.74 -12.43 5.31
CA LEU A 194 0.30 -12.19 5.46
C LEU A 194 -0.37 -13.37 6.18
N LYS A 195 0.01 -14.60 5.85
CA LYS A 195 -0.45 -15.81 6.52
C LYS A 195 -0.07 -15.82 8.00
N ALA A 196 1.17 -15.47 8.34
CA ALA A 196 1.62 -15.37 9.72
C ALA A 196 0.83 -14.29 10.50
N LYS A 197 0.64 -13.11 9.92
CA LYS A 197 -0.18 -12.03 10.50
C LYS A 197 -1.63 -12.45 10.69
N MET A 198 -2.22 -13.14 9.72
CA MET A 198 -3.59 -13.66 9.82
C MET A 198 -3.72 -14.66 10.98
N LEU A 199 -2.83 -15.64 11.06
CA LEU A 199 -2.83 -16.63 12.14
C LEU A 199 -2.66 -15.97 13.52
N PHE A 200 -1.77 -14.99 13.60
CA PHE A 200 -1.58 -14.20 14.81
C PHE A 200 -2.87 -13.47 15.22
N VAL A 201 -3.51 -12.74 14.32
CA VAL A 201 -4.77 -12.03 14.61
C VAL A 201 -5.88 -13.01 14.98
N GLN A 202 -5.97 -14.15 14.31
CA GLN A 202 -6.94 -15.20 14.60
C GLN A 202 -6.75 -15.76 16.02
N SER A 203 -5.52 -16.07 16.42
CA SER A 203 -5.20 -16.52 17.77
C SER A 203 -5.58 -15.47 18.83
N ARG A 204 -5.25 -14.20 18.59
CA ARG A 204 -5.62 -13.09 19.48
C ARG A 204 -7.14 -12.91 19.61
N LEU A 205 -7.88 -13.10 18.51
CA LEU A 205 -9.35 -13.06 18.54
C LEU A 205 -9.93 -14.23 19.34
N GLU A 206 -9.35 -15.42 19.24
CA GLU A 206 -9.77 -16.59 20.01
C GLU A 206 -9.53 -16.37 21.52
N ASP A 207 -8.37 -15.84 21.89
CA ASP A 207 -8.06 -15.49 23.29
C ASP A 207 -9.06 -14.49 23.86
N ILE A 208 -9.36 -13.43 23.11
CA ILE A 208 -10.35 -12.41 23.52
C ILE A 208 -11.73 -13.05 23.63
N SER A 209 -12.12 -13.90 22.68
CA SER A 209 -13.39 -14.63 22.71
C SER A 209 -13.49 -15.49 23.97
N ASN A 210 -12.44 -16.22 24.30
CA ASN A 210 -12.39 -17.07 25.49
C ASN A 210 -12.40 -16.26 26.79
N LEU A 211 -11.74 -15.11 26.83
CA LEU A 211 -11.80 -14.19 27.96
C LEU A 211 -13.21 -13.61 28.16
N ILE A 212 -13.90 -13.23 27.09
CA ILE A 212 -15.28 -12.71 27.15
C ILE A 212 -16.23 -13.83 27.60
N LYS A 213 -16.09 -15.06 27.11
CA LYS A 213 -16.86 -16.23 27.58
C LYS A 213 -16.72 -16.41 29.09
N LEU A 214 -15.52 -16.21 29.62
CA LEU A 214 -15.21 -16.43 31.03
C LEU A 214 -15.62 -15.26 31.95
N LYS A 215 -15.55 -14.02 31.46
CA LYS A 215 -15.83 -12.82 32.26
C LYS A 215 -17.26 -12.30 32.15
N ASN A 216 -17.88 -12.36 30.97
CA ASN A 216 -19.22 -11.78 30.72
C ASN A 216 -19.94 -12.51 29.56
N PRO A 217 -20.57 -13.67 29.82
CA PRO A 217 -21.24 -14.46 28.78
C PRO A 217 -22.41 -13.71 28.11
N SER A 218 -23.04 -12.77 28.82
CA SER A 218 -24.16 -11.96 28.34
C SER A 218 -23.80 -11.00 27.20
N LEU A 219 -22.57 -10.45 27.22
CA LEU A 219 -22.03 -9.57 26.18
C LEU A 219 -21.76 -10.32 24.88
N LEU A 220 -21.36 -11.59 24.98
CA LEU A 220 -21.06 -12.43 23.84
C LEU A 220 -22.33 -12.76 23.02
N VAL A 221 -23.45 -13.02 23.71
CA VAL A 221 -24.76 -13.22 23.09
C VAL A 221 -25.25 -11.95 22.37
N GLN A 222 -24.94 -10.75 22.89
CA GLN A 222 -25.28 -9.49 22.22
C GLN A 222 -24.41 -9.22 20.98
N ILE A 223 -23.10 -9.49 21.05
CA ILE A 223 -22.19 -9.35 19.89
C ILE A 223 -22.59 -10.33 18.78
N GLN A 224 -22.87 -11.60 19.11
CA GLN A 224 -23.33 -12.60 18.14
C GLN A 224 -24.67 -12.23 17.49
N LYS A 225 -25.61 -11.67 18.27
CA LYS A 225 -26.88 -11.17 17.73
C LYS A 225 -26.66 -10.05 16.72
N ASN A 226 -25.78 -9.08 17.01
CA ASN A 226 -25.48 -7.98 16.08
C ASN A 226 -24.74 -8.41 14.81
N THR A 227 -23.90 -9.44 14.87
CA THR A 227 -23.23 -9.96 13.66
C THR A 227 -24.20 -10.73 12.74
N LEU A 228 -25.25 -11.34 13.29
CA LEU A 228 -26.26 -12.07 12.51
C LEU A 228 -27.36 -11.16 11.94
N SER A 229 -27.60 -9.98 12.53
CA SER A 229 -28.59 -9.00 12.03
C SER A 229 -28.01 -7.96 11.07
N GLY A 230 -26.72 -8.04 10.70
CA GLY A 230 -26.04 -7.09 9.81
C GLY A 230 -26.07 -7.43 8.31
N ASN A 231 -26.50 -8.62 7.91
CA ASN A 231 -26.60 -9.03 6.50
C ASN A 231 -28.07 -9.28 6.12
N PHE A 232 -28.78 -8.23 5.69
CA PHE A 232 -29.78 -8.21 4.60
C PHE A 232 -30.59 -6.91 4.68
N SER A 233 -30.11 -5.87 4.00
CA SER A 233 -30.96 -4.76 3.54
C SER A 233 -30.47 -4.26 2.19
N ALA A 234 -30.43 -5.19 1.23
CA ALA A 234 -30.49 -4.86 -0.18
C ALA A 234 -31.95 -4.96 -0.66
N SER A 235 -32.42 -3.85 -1.23
CA SER A 235 -33.54 -3.73 -2.18
C SER A 235 -34.98 -3.90 -1.66
N THR A 236 -35.67 -2.78 -1.48
CA THR A 236 -37.04 -2.62 -1.99
C THR A 236 -37.23 -1.19 -2.49
N MET A 237 -36.75 -0.96 -3.71
CA MET A 237 -37.28 0.06 -4.61
C MET A 237 -37.88 -0.72 -5.79
N ARG A 238 -39.21 -0.80 -5.86
CA ARG A 238 -39.93 -1.12 -7.11
C ARG A 238 -41.09 -0.14 -7.27
N ASN A 239 -41.03 0.52 -8.41
CA ASN A 239 -41.94 1.53 -8.93
C ASN A 239 -43.33 0.97 -9.29
N SER A 240 -44.31 1.87 -9.15
CA SER A 240 -45.53 2.08 -9.97
C SER A 240 -46.27 0.89 -10.59
N ALA A 241 -47.55 0.71 -10.24
CA ALA A 241 -48.69 1.03 -11.12
C ALA A 241 -50.02 0.50 -10.54
N ASN A 242 -51.05 1.34 -10.63
CA ASN A 242 -52.47 1.03 -10.77
C ASN A 242 -53.11 -0.03 -9.85
N GLN A 243 -53.96 0.44 -8.92
CA GLN A 243 -55.37 0.08 -8.97
C GLN A 243 -56.24 1.09 -8.21
N SER A 244 -57.30 1.52 -8.88
CA SER A 244 -58.36 2.35 -8.36
C SER A 244 -59.17 1.61 -7.30
N LYS A 245 -59.65 2.36 -6.30
CA LYS A 245 -60.99 2.18 -5.74
C LYS A 245 -61.39 3.42 -4.94
N TYR A 246 -62.38 4.11 -5.52
CA TYR A 246 -63.37 4.96 -4.88
C TYR A 246 -63.58 4.70 -3.38
N ASN A 247 -63.58 5.77 -2.58
CA ASN A 247 -64.71 6.06 -1.69
C ASN A 247 -64.79 7.58 -1.39
N PRO A 248 -66.01 8.18 -1.39
CA PRO A 248 -66.23 9.62 -1.32
C PRO A 248 -66.45 10.10 0.13
N ASN A 249 -66.61 11.42 0.27
CA ASN A 249 -66.92 12.20 1.48
C ASN A 249 -65.70 12.70 2.26
N ASN A 250 -65.32 13.97 2.08
CA ASN A 250 -66.04 15.05 2.76
C ASN A 250 -65.63 16.42 2.21
N SER A 251 -66.64 17.27 2.07
CA SER A 251 -66.61 18.59 1.45
C SER A 251 -66.24 19.71 2.44
N ARG A 252 -65.81 20.85 1.86
CA ARG A 252 -65.75 22.23 2.42
C ARG A 252 -64.57 22.50 3.38
N PHE A 253 -63.79 23.57 3.23
CA PHE A 253 -64.20 24.96 2.99
C PHE A 253 -63.15 25.75 2.18
N LEU A 254 -63.65 26.65 1.31
CA LEU A 254 -63.00 27.89 0.84
C LEU A 254 -62.77 28.82 2.06
N LYS A 255 -61.72 29.64 2.13
CA LYS A 255 -61.37 30.78 1.27
C LYS A 255 -59.92 31.17 1.53
#